data_AF-W6NDP2-F1
#
_entry.id   AF-W6NDP2-F1
#
_cell.length_a   1.000
_cell.length_b   1.000
_cell.length_c   1.000
_cell.angle_alpha   90.00
_cell.angle_beta   90.00
_cell.angle_gamma   90.00
#
_symmetry.space_group_name_H-M   'P 1'
#
loop_
_entity.id
_entity.type
_entity.pdbx_description
1 polymer ?
#
loop_
_entity_poly.entity_id
_entity_poly.type
_entity_poly.pdbx_seq_one_letter_code
_entity_poly.pdbx_strand_id
1 'polypeptide(L)'
;MFWQVMGPKKEVKKYDLNDKVMCKHGLFYYEAKITEIAEQDGEPVYVVHYQGWHKRYDERITQAETADKFLAFTPENVARCKKEIQEAQSSKIKRRKTKEGHDDD
;
A
#
# COMPACT_ATOMS: atom_id res chain seq x y z
N MET A 1 22.65 23.04 18.55
CA MET A 1 22.92 21.62 18.25
C MET A 1 21.62 20.99 17.77
N PHE A 2 21.36 21.01 16.46
CA PHE A 2 20.27 20.23 15.89
C PHE A 2 20.81 18.82 15.62
N TRP A 3 20.51 17.90 16.53
CA TRP A 3 20.72 16.48 16.30
C TRP A 3 19.68 16.02 15.28
N GLN A 4 20.06 15.94 14.00
CA GLN A 4 19.27 15.18 13.04
C GLN A 4 19.65 13.72 13.21
N VAL A 5 18.79 12.99 13.92
CA VAL A 5 18.86 11.54 14.06
C VAL A 5 18.70 10.96 12.66
N MET A 6 19.82 10.66 11.99
CA MET A 6 19.81 9.79 10.82
C MET A 6 19.48 8.40 11.33
N GLY A 7 18.20 8.04 11.29
CA GLY A 7 17.76 6.66 11.44
C GLY A 7 18.51 5.75 10.45
N PRO A 8 18.54 4.44 10.71
CA PRO A 8 19.25 3.50 9.85
C PRO A 8 18.80 3.73 8.41
N LYS A 9 19.77 3.97 7.51
CA LYS A 9 19.52 4.06 6.07
C LYS A 9 19.01 2.68 5.62
N LYS A 10 17.70 2.45 5.74
CA LYS A 10 17.03 1.33 5.06
C LYS A 10 17.41 1.47 3.61
N GLU A 11 18.02 0.42 3.07
CA GLU A 11 18.52 0.40 1.71
C GLU A 11 17.34 0.71 0.77
N VAL A 12 17.42 1.86 0.09
CA VAL A 12 16.28 2.35 -0.66
C VAL A 12 16.28 1.69 -2.02
N LYS A 13 15.40 0.72 -2.19
CA LYS A 13 15.19 0.04 -3.46
C LYS A 13 14.68 1.06 -4.49
N LYS A 14 15.37 1.14 -5.62
CA LYS A 14 14.87 1.87 -6.79
C LYS A 14 13.89 0.99 -7.55
N TYR A 15 12.93 1.63 -8.19
CA TYR A 15 11.90 0.96 -8.97
C TYR A 15 11.81 1.60 -10.36
N ASP A 16 11.35 0.83 -11.33
CA ASP A 16 11.22 1.26 -12.71
C ASP A 16 9.76 1.48 -13.11
N LEU A 17 9.57 2.20 -14.22
CA LEU A 17 8.26 2.41 -14.80
C LEU A 17 7.63 1.05 -15.13
N ASN A 18 6.38 0.86 -14.75
CA ASN A 18 5.62 -0.37 -14.88
C ASN A 18 5.94 -1.49 -13.87
N ASP A 19 6.83 -1.26 -12.90
CA ASP A 19 7.07 -2.22 -11.84
C ASP A 19 5.80 -2.49 -11.02
N LYS A 20 5.60 -3.76 -10.69
CA LYS A 20 4.56 -4.19 -9.77
C LYS A 20 5.09 -4.14 -8.35
N VAL A 21 4.34 -3.50 -7.47
CA VAL A 21 4.67 -3.34 -6.06
C VAL A 21 3.47 -3.64 -5.20
N MET A 22 3.72 -4.03 -3.97
CA MET A 22 2.68 -4.20 -2.97
C MET A 22 2.69 -2.92 -2.12
N CYS A 23 1.76 -2.00 -2.39
CA CYS A 23 1.74 -0.67 -1.78
C CYS A 23 0.77 -0.62 -0.60
N LYS A 24 1.24 -0.12 0.55
CA LYS A 24 0.46 0.04 1.76
C LYS A 24 -0.54 1.18 1.61
N HIS A 25 -1.82 0.87 1.86
CA HIS A 25 -2.87 1.88 1.99
C HIS A 25 -3.70 1.56 3.24
N GLY A 26 -3.67 2.46 4.22
CA GLY A 26 -4.24 2.19 5.55
C GLY A 26 -3.51 1.04 6.27
N LEU A 27 -4.25 -0.03 6.58
CA LEU A 27 -3.75 -1.20 7.32
C LEU A 27 -3.32 -2.37 6.43
N PHE A 28 -3.63 -2.32 5.13
CA PHE A 28 -3.39 -3.42 4.20
C PHE A 28 -2.45 -3.01 3.08
N TYR A 29 -1.86 -4.00 2.42
CA TYR A 29 -1.10 -3.78 1.19
C TYR A 29 -1.90 -4.25 0.00
N TYR A 30 -1.91 -3.41 -1.03
CA TYR A 30 -2.64 -3.63 -2.26
C TYR A 30 -1.68 -3.78 -3.43
N GLU A 31 -2.09 -4.58 -4.40
CA GLU A 31 -1.35 -4.72 -5.66
C GLU A 31 -1.44 -3.41 -6.44
N ALA A 32 -0.28 -2.85 -6.76
CA ALA A 32 -0.16 -1.58 -7.45
C ALA A 32 0.95 -1.63 -8.50
N LYS A 33 0.92 -0.64 -9.39
CA LYS A 33 1.87 -0.49 -10.49
C LYS A 33 2.41 0.93 -10.51
N ILE A 34 3.71 1.08 -10.76
CA ILE A 34 4.31 2.39 -11.00
C ILE A 34 3.94 2.85 -12.41
N THR A 35 3.20 3.94 -12.49
CA THR A 35 2.69 4.49 -13.76
C THR A 35 3.49 5.68 -14.27
N GLU A 36 4.21 6.36 -13.39
CA GLU A 36 5.05 7.50 -13.71
C GLU A 36 6.17 7.62 -12.66
N ILE A 37 7.33 8.10 -13.09
CA ILE A 37 8.45 8.46 -12.22
C ILE A 37 8.77 9.92 -12.51
N ALA A 38 8.50 10.78 -11.54
CA ALA A 38 8.85 12.19 -11.59
C ALA A 38 10.10 12.44 -10.74
N GLU A 39 10.75 13.58 -10.96
CA GLU A 39 11.81 14.07 -10.07
C GLU A 39 11.28 15.31 -9.35
N GLN A 40 11.40 15.34 -8.02
CA GLN A 40 11.00 16.47 -7.20
C GLN A 40 12.09 16.74 -6.17
N ASP A 41 12.60 17.97 -6.13
CA ASP A 41 13.67 18.39 -5.21
C ASP A 41 14.95 17.52 -5.28
N GLY A 42 15.22 16.93 -6.46
CA GLY A 42 16.36 16.03 -6.70
C GLY A 42 16.15 14.59 -6.21
N GLU A 43 14.94 14.25 -5.75
CA GLU A 43 14.56 12.89 -5.38
C GLU A 43 13.51 12.32 -6.35
N PRO A 44 13.59 11.02 -6.71
CA PRO A 44 12.57 10.42 -7.55
C PRO A 44 11.28 10.19 -6.76
N VAL A 45 10.17 10.56 -7.38
CA VAL A 45 8.81 10.40 -6.90
C VAL A 45 8.09 9.43 -7.80
N TYR A 46 7.60 8.34 -7.22
CA TYR A 46 6.89 7.29 -7.94
C TYR A 46 5.39 7.54 -7.85
N VAL A 47 4.72 7.63 -9.00
CA VAL A 47 3.26 7.64 -9.06
C VAL A 47 2.76 6.20 -9.10
N VAL A 48 1.94 5.85 -8.12
CA VAL A 48 1.49 4.49 -7.86
C VAL A 48 0.00 4.38 -8.15
N HIS A 49 -0.35 3.48 -9.07
CA HIS A 49 -1.73 3.16 -9.41
C HIS A 49 -2.15 1.81 -8.82
N TYR A 50 -3.19 1.81 -8.00
CA TYR A 50 -3.75 0.61 -7.38
C TYR A 50 -4.64 -0.17 -8.35
N GLN A 51 -4.45 -1.49 -8.42
CA GLN A 51 -5.21 -2.34 -9.34
C GLN A 51 -6.71 -2.35 -8.97
N GLY A 52 -7.55 -1.99 -9.95
CA GLY A 52 -9.01 -1.92 -9.80
C GLY A 52 -9.51 -0.65 -9.11
N TRP A 53 -8.67 0.34 -8.85
CA TRP A 53 -9.05 1.62 -8.24
C TRP A 53 -9.12 2.71 -9.31
N HIS A 54 -9.90 3.77 -9.04
CA HIS A 54 -9.98 4.92 -9.93
C HIS A 54 -8.69 5.74 -9.90
N LYS A 55 -8.22 6.26 -11.05
CA LYS A 55 -6.96 7.03 -11.18
C LYS A 55 -6.84 8.24 -10.22
N ARG A 56 -7.97 8.78 -9.76
CA ARG A 56 -7.99 9.86 -8.75
C ARG A 56 -7.36 9.48 -7.41
N TYR A 57 -7.20 8.19 -7.16
CA TYR A 57 -6.58 7.63 -5.96
C TYR A 57 -5.11 7.26 -6.17
N ASP A 58 -4.51 7.63 -7.30
CA ASP A 58 -3.08 7.44 -7.52
C ASP A 58 -2.30 8.24 -6.47
N GLU A 59 -1.32 7.60 -5.84
CA GLU A 59 -0.49 8.20 -4.81
C GLU A 59 0.88 8.57 -5.38
N ARG A 60 1.41 9.72 -4.97
CA ARG A 60 2.78 10.15 -5.24
C ARG A 60 3.64 9.80 -4.03
N ILE A 61 4.53 8.85 -4.20
CA ILE A 61 5.36 8.32 -3.13
C ILE A 61 6.82 8.69 -3.40
N THR A 62 7.41 9.46 -2.50
CA THR A 62 8.84 9.80 -2.57
C THR A 62 9.69 8.56 -2.36
N GLN A 63 10.92 8.58 -2.89
CA GLN A 63 11.88 7.51 -2.67
C GLN A 63 12.05 7.17 -1.17
N ALA A 64 12.08 8.17 -0.28
CA ALA A 64 12.16 7.95 1.17
C ALA A 64 10.97 7.16 1.73
N GLU A 65 9.75 7.43 1.28
CA GLU A 65 8.52 6.78 1.76
C GLU A 65 8.36 5.34 1.23
N THR A 66 9.00 5.00 0.11
CA THR A 66 8.93 3.64 -0.44
C THR A 66 9.39 2.58 0.57
N ALA A 67 10.35 2.91 1.44
CA ALA A 67 10.89 1.98 2.44
C ALA A 67 9.87 1.54 3.51
N ASP A 68 8.78 2.29 3.68
CA ASP A 68 7.71 2.01 4.64
C ASP A 68 6.37 1.68 3.97
N LYS A 69 6.13 2.21 2.77
CA LYS A 69 4.90 1.95 2.01
C LYS A 69 5.01 0.74 1.09
N PHE A 70 6.19 0.43 0.55
CA PHE A 70 6.31 -0.65 -0.43
C PHE A 70 6.79 -1.93 0.24
N LEU A 71 6.15 -3.01 -0.15
CA LEU A 71 6.55 -4.36 0.15
C LEU A 71 6.93 -5.05 -1.17
N ALA A 72 7.96 -5.89 -1.11
CA ALA A 72 8.45 -6.61 -2.28
C ALA A 72 7.33 -7.48 -2.90
N PHE A 73 7.20 -7.42 -4.22
CA PHE A 73 6.23 -8.22 -4.97
C PHE A 73 6.72 -9.68 -5.09
N THR A 74 6.66 -10.42 -3.99
CA THR A 74 6.91 -11.87 -3.96
C THR A 74 5.58 -12.62 -3.86
N PRO A 75 5.47 -13.84 -4.41
CA PRO A 75 4.23 -14.62 -4.35
C PRO A 75 3.75 -14.85 -2.91
N GLU A 76 4.69 -15.01 -1.97
CA GLU A 76 4.41 -15.18 -0.54
C GLU A 76 3.76 -13.93 0.07
N ASN A 77 4.33 -12.74 -0.19
CA ASN A 77 3.79 -11.48 0.29
C ASN A 77 2.41 -11.20 -0.32
N VAL A 78 2.26 -11.45 -1.63
CA VAL A 78 0.98 -11.31 -2.34
C VAL A 78 -0.08 -12.20 -1.70
N ALA A 79 0.23 -13.48 -1.45
CA ALA A 79 -0.72 -14.41 -0.85
C ALA A 79 -1.12 -14.00 0.57
N ARG A 80 -0.14 -13.60 1.40
CA ARG A 80 -0.39 -13.13 2.76
C ARG A 80 -1.28 -11.88 2.78
N CYS A 81 -0.93 -10.85 2.02
CA CYS A 81 -1.70 -9.61 1.99
C CYS A 81 -3.11 -9.82 1.45
N LYS A 82 -3.29 -10.66 0.41
CA LYS A 82 -4.62 -11.02 -0.12
C LYS A 82 -5.45 -11.75 0.93
N LYS A 83 -4.85 -12.67 1.69
CA LYS A 83 -5.52 -13.39 2.78
C LYS A 83 -5.98 -12.43 3.89
N GLU A 84 -5.10 -11.54 4.35
CA GLU A 84 -5.41 -10.55 5.39
C GLU A 84 -6.58 -9.63 4.98
N ILE A 85 -6.59 -9.18 3.72
CA ILE A 85 -7.71 -8.40 3.17
C ILE A 85 -9.00 -9.23 3.19
N GLN A 86 -8.98 -10.47 2.70
CA GLN A 86 -10.15 -11.34 2.63
C GLN A 86 -10.73 -11.67 4.02
N GLU A 87 -9.88 -11.95 5.00
CA GLU A 87 -10.27 -12.20 6.39
C GLU A 87 -10.92 -10.96 7.01
N ALA A 88 -10.37 -9.77 6.75
CA ALA A 88 -10.96 -8.51 7.21
C ALA A 88 -12.31 -8.21 6.55
N GLN A 89 -12.46 -8.45 5.25
CA GLN A 89 -13.72 -8.26 4.53
C GLN A 89 -14.80 -9.24 5.02
N SER A 90 -14.45 -10.52 5.17
CA SER A 90 -15.40 -11.55 5.63
C SER A 90 -15.88 -11.31 7.07
N SER A 91 -15.00 -10.83 7.95
CA SER A 91 -15.35 -10.45 9.31
C SER A 91 -16.31 -9.26 9.38
N LYS A 92 -16.18 -8.28 8.48
CA LYS A 92 -17.13 -7.16 8.36
C LYS A 92 -18.50 -7.61 7.86
N ILE A 93 -18.54 -8.53 6.89
CA ILE A 93 -19.80 -9.09 6.34
C ILE A 93 -20.58 -9.84 7.42
N LYS A 94 -19.90 -10.68 8.21
CA LYS A 94 -20.55 -11.44 9.30
C LYS A 94 -21.14 -10.51 10.36
N ARG A 95 -20.44 -9.45 10.75
CA ARG A 95 -20.94 -8.47 11.74
C ARG A 95 -22.16 -7.67 11.26
N ARG A 96 -22.27 -7.40 9.95
CA ARG A 96 -23.45 -6.73 9.39
C ARG A 96 -24.70 -7.61 9.46
N LYS A 97 -24.56 -8.90 9.13
CA LYS A 97 -25.68 -9.85 9.10
C LYS A 97 -26.30 -10.14 10.47
N THR A 98 -25.54 -10.01 11.56
CA THR A 98 -26.05 -10.23 12.93
C THR A 98 -26.83 -9.03 13.49
N LYS A 99 -26.71 -7.84 12.90
CA LYS A 99 -27.39 -6.63 13.39
C LYS A 99 -28.79 -6.39 12.80
N GLU A 100 -29.20 -7.17 11.80
CA GLU A 100 -30.49 -7.03 11.11
C GLU A 100 -31.48 -8.15 11.49
N GLY A 101 -31.32 -8.77 12.67
CA GLY A 101 -32.15 -9.92 13.09
C GLY A 101 -32.53 -9.95 14.58
N HIS A 102 -32.69 -8.80 15.24
CA HIS A 102 -33.25 -8.72 16.60
C HIS A 102 -34.24 -7.56 16.72
N ASP A 103 -35.36 -7.70 16.05
CA ASP A 103 -36.65 -7.08 16.35
C ASP A 103 -37.72 -8.14 16.00
N ASP A 104 -38.80 -8.22 16.79
CA ASP A 104 -39.92 -9.18 16.75
C ASP A 104 -39.79 -10.47 17.61
N ASP A 105 -40.00 -10.35 18.94
CA ASP A 105 -41.21 -10.78 19.69
C ASP A 105 -40.96 -10.68 21.22
#